data_AF-A0A524F9M9-F1
#
_entry.id   AF-A0A524F9M9-F1
#
_cell.length_a   1.000
_cell.length_b   1.000
_cell.length_c   1.000
_cell.angle_alpha   90.00
_cell.angle_beta   90.00
_cell.angle_gamma   90.00
#
_symmetry.space_group_name_H-M   'P 1'
#
loop_
_entity.id
_entity.type
_entity.pdbx_description
1 polymer ?
#
loop_
_entity_poly.entity_id
_entity_poly.type
_entity_poly.pdbx_seq_one_letter_code
_entity_poly.pdbx_strand_id
1 'polypeptide(L)'
;MIERYIEFLGLDETIELLKANERPLIPSIRINTLKIKVNDLKKRLENKGFELEPIEWVPYGFKVVKEPYNLGSLHEFLQGYYYLQNIASMLPPIILDPKPDELIVDMCAAPGSKATQLGQIMKNKGKLILIEKNKNRIPALELNIRRMGITNSIVVNIDA
;
A
#
# COMPACT_ATOMS: atom_id res chain seq x y z
N MET A 1 21.71 5.75 -18.81
CA MET A 1 20.29 5.68 -18.37
C MET A 1 19.47 6.77 -19.05
N ILE A 2 19.90 8.03 -19.02
CA ILE A 2 19.21 9.15 -19.70
C ILE A 2 19.12 8.91 -21.22
N GLU A 3 20.20 8.49 -21.87
CA GLU A 3 20.18 8.14 -23.32
C GLU A 3 19.07 7.15 -23.67
N ARG A 4 18.88 6.10 -22.86
CA ARG A 4 17.78 5.15 -23.04
C ARG A 4 16.40 5.79 -22.89
N TYR A 5 16.23 6.75 -21.99
CA TYR A 5 14.96 7.47 -21.87
C TYR A 5 14.69 8.36 -23.08
N ILE A 6 15.72 9.03 -23.60
CA ILE A 6 15.62 9.82 -24.83
C ILE A 6 15.25 8.93 -26.01
N GLU A 7 15.79 7.71 -26.11
CA GLU A 7 15.42 6.74 -27.14
C GLU A 7 13.96 6.28 -27.03
N PHE A 8 13.41 6.10 -25.82
CA PHE A 8 12.03 5.61 -25.63
C PHE A 8 10.95 6.70 -25.68
N LEU A 9 11.24 7.89 -25.16
CA LEU A 9 10.26 8.96 -24.91
C LEU A 9 10.56 10.23 -25.75
N GLY A 10 11.74 10.31 -26.36
CA GLY A 10 12.23 11.56 -26.92
C GLY A 10 12.77 12.51 -25.85
N LEU A 11 13.36 13.62 -26.31
CA LEU A 11 14.06 14.57 -25.44
C LEU A 11 13.11 15.30 -24.49
N ASP A 12 11.99 15.82 -25.01
CA ASP A 12 11.08 16.68 -24.25
C ASP A 12 10.41 15.93 -23.09
N GLU A 13 9.90 14.72 -23.35
CA GLU A 13 9.27 13.88 -22.33
C GLU A 13 10.28 13.35 -21.31
N THR A 14 11.53 13.09 -21.74
CA THR A 14 12.61 12.74 -20.82
C THR A 14 12.89 13.89 -19.85
N ILE A 15 12.93 15.13 -20.33
CA ILE A 15 13.12 16.31 -19.47
C ILE A 15 11.97 16.42 -18.46
N GLU A 16 10.72 16.21 -18.88
CA GLU A 16 9.57 16.23 -17.96
C GLU A 16 9.62 15.10 -16.92
N LEU A 17 10.01 13.89 -17.31
CA LEU A 17 10.23 12.77 -16.37
C LEU A 17 11.30 13.11 -15.33
N LEU A 18 12.41 13.70 -15.74
CA LEU A 18 13.48 14.10 -14.82
C LEU A 18 13.01 15.17 -13.84
N LYS A 19 12.32 16.21 -14.33
CA LYS A 19 11.69 17.24 -13.46
C LYS A 19 10.67 16.64 -12.50
N ALA A 20 9.91 15.64 -12.92
CA ALA A 20 8.93 14.97 -12.06
C ALA A 20 9.62 14.16 -10.94
N ASN A 21 10.73 13.49 -11.24
CA ASN A 21 11.50 12.71 -10.26
C ASN A 21 12.19 13.58 -9.20
N GLU A 22 12.43 14.87 -9.47
CA GLU A 22 12.94 15.82 -8.49
C GLU A 22 11.89 16.28 -7.48
N ARG A 23 10.60 16.06 -7.75
CA ARG A 23 9.53 16.44 -6.83
C ARG A 23 9.44 15.42 -5.68
N PRO A 24 9.28 15.88 -4.43
CA PRO A 24 9.09 14.97 -3.32
C PRO A 24 7.80 14.17 -3.50
N LEU A 25 7.84 12.89 -3.11
CA LEU A 25 6.64 12.05 -3.11
C LEU A 25 5.64 12.59 -2.09
N ILE A 26 4.39 12.74 -2.52
CA ILE A 26 3.29 13.10 -1.63
C ILE A 26 3.00 11.88 -0.72
N PRO A 27 3.10 12.03 0.61
CA PRO A 27 2.76 10.94 1.53
C PRO A 27 1.30 10.51 1.34
N SER A 28 1.06 9.22 1.41
CA SER A 28 -0.26 8.63 1.19
C SER A 28 -0.51 7.45 2.10
N ILE A 29 -1.78 7.29 2.48
CA ILE A 29 -2.23 6.24 3.38
C ILE A 29 -3.35 5.43 2.73
N ARG A 30 -3.33 4.12 2.97
CA ARG A 30 -4.43 3.21 2.69
C ARG A 30 -5.10 2.82 4.00
N ILE A 31 -6.37 3.19 4.15
CA ILE A 31 -7.18 2.80 5.32
C ILE A 31 -7.52 1.31 5.25
N ASN A 32 -7.36 0.64 6.39
CA ASN A 32 -7.67 -0.77 6.57
C ASN A 32 -9.14 -0.96 6.95
N THR A 33 -9.97 -1.22 5.95
CA THR A 33 -11.42 -1.41 6.13
C THR A 33 -11.80 -2.68 6.89
N LEU A 34 -10.85 -3.59 7.16
CA LEU A 34 -11.07 -4.75 8.04
C LEU A 34 -11.16 -4.36 9.51
N LYS A 35 -10.55 -3.23 9.90
CA LYS A 35 -10.40 -2.84 11.31
C LYS A 35 -11.14 -1.57 11.68
N ILE A 36 -11.36 -0.66 10.74
CA ILE A 36 -12.01 0.63 11.00
C ILE A 36 -12.75 1.12 9.75
N LYS A 37 -13.84 1.87 9.94
CA LYS A 37 -14.52 2.55 8.82
C LYS A 37 -13.69 3.74 8.35
N VAL A 38 -13.71 4.01 7.05
CA VAL A 38 -12.99 5.11 6.40
C VAL A 38 -13.26 6.46 7.09
N ASN A 39 -14.54 6.79 7.29
CA ASN A 39 -14.95 8.06 7.89
C ASN A 39 -14.50 8.20 9.35
N ASP A 40 -14.45 7.10 10.10
CA ASP A 40 -14.07 7.13 11.51
C ASP A 40 -12.56 7.40 11.66
N LEU A 41 -11.73 6.74 10.84
CA LEU A 41 -10.29 7.00 10.84
C LEU A 41 -9.98 8.41 10.32
N LYS A 42 -10.64 8.85 9.24
CA LYS A 42 -10.48 10.20 8.68
C LYS A 42 -10.71 11.25 9.77
N LYS A 43 -11.84 11.18 10.48
CA LYS A 43 -12.15 12.10 11.59
C LYS A 43 -11.12 12.07 12.71
N ARG A 44 -10.61 10.88 13.09
CA ARG A 44 -9.57 10.76 14.13
C ARG A 44 -8.28 11.47 13.74
N LEU A 45 -7.86 11.33 12.48
CA LEU A 45 -6.66 11.99 11.96
C LEU A 45 -6.88 13.50 11.78
N GLU A 46 -8.05 13.94 11.31
CA GLU A 46 -8.37 15.38 11.19
C GLU A 46 -8.41 16.07 12.56
N ASN A 47 -9.03 15.45 13.58
CA ASN A 47 -9.01 15.95 14.97
C ASN A 47 -7.59 16.06 15.56
N LYS A 48 -6.65 15.33 14.97
CA LYS A 48 -5.23 15.29 15.32
C LYS A 48 -4.40 16.32 14.54
N GLY A 49 -5.03 17.09 13.65
CA GLY A 49 -4.42 18.16 12.86
C GLY A 49 -3.91 17.74 11.48
N PHE A 50 -4.19 16.51 11.04
CA PHE A 50 -3.86 16.06 9.69
C PHE A 50 -4.88 16.59 8.67
N GLU A 51 -4.43 16.80 7.45
CA GLU A 51 -5.31 17.12 6.31
C GLU A 51 -5.21 16.02 5.26
N LEU A 52 -6.36 15.41 4.94
CA LEU A 52 -6.45 14.24 4.08
C LEU A 52 -7.29 14.55 2.83
N GLU A 53 -6.68 14.39 1.66
CA GLU A 53 -7.35 14.52 0.36
C GLU A 53 -7.67 13.12 -0.19
N PRO A 54 -8.92 12.81 -0.55
CA PRO A 54 -9.29 11.50 -1.07
C PRO A 54 -8.63 11.24 -2.44
N ILE A 55 -8.27 9.98 -2.69
CA ILE A 55 -7.83 9.53 -4.02
C ILE A 55 -9.06 8.99 -4.74
N GLU A 56 -9.49 9.65 -5.81
CA GLU A 56 -10.77 9.38 -6.49
C GLU A 56 -11.00 7.90 -6.86
N TRP A 57 -9.93 7.22 -7.30
CA TRP A 57 -9.98 5.82 -7.75
C TRP A 57 -9.59 4.81 -6.65
N VAL A 58 -9.38 5.25 -5.41
CA VAL A 58 -9.19 4.37 -4.24
C VAL A 58 -10.15 4.77 -3.13
N PRO A 59 -11.28 4.07 -2.92
CA PRO A 59 -12.29 4.44 -1.93
C PRO A 59 -11.79 4.57 -0.47
N TYR A 60 -10.65 3.94 -0.16
CA TYR A 60 -10.01 3.93 1.16
C TYR A 60 -8.58 4.51 1.10
N GLY A 61 -8.24 5.26 0.05
CA GLY A 61 -6.92 5.86 -0.15
C GLY A 61 -6.96 7.38 0.02
N PHE A 62 -5.97 7.93 0.71
CA PHE A 62 -5.87 9.37 0.94
C PHE A 62 -4.44 9.85 0.74
N LYS A 63 -4.28 11.01 0.12
CA LYS A 63 -3.05 11.81 0.20
C LYS A 63 -3.04 12.55 1.53
N VAL A 64 -1.86 12.73 2.10
CA VAL A 64 -1.68 13.54 3.31
C VAL A 64 -1.11 14.88 2.90
N VAL A 65 -1.97 15.90 2.90
CA VAL A 65 -1.62 17.27 2.50
C VAL A 65 -0.88 17.98 3.63
N LYS A 66 -1.25 17.68 4.88
CA LYS A 66 -0.62 18.22 6.08
C LYS A 66 -0.32 17.12 7.08
N GLU A 67 0.96 16.99 7.44
CA GLU A 67 1.48 16.02 8.42
C GLU A 67 2.06 16.78 9.63
N PRO A 68 1.28 17.03 10.71
CA PRO A 68 1.77 17.74 11.89
C PRO A 68 2.83 16.94 12.68
N TYR A 69 2.84 15.61 12.55
CA TYR A 69 3.81 14.70 13.14
C TYR A 69 3.79 13.36 12.39
N ASN A 70 4.84 12.56 12.57
CA ASN A 70 5.09 11.34 11.81
C ASN A 70 3.91 10.35 11.86
N LEU A 71 3.35 10.00 10.70
CA LEU A 71 2.25 9.04 10.60
C LEU A 71 2.61 7.63 11.10
N GLY A 72 3.89 7.23 11.03
CA GLY A 72 4.36 5.92 11.49
C GLY A 72 4.41 5.77 13.01
N SER A 73 4.35 6.87 13.78
CA SER A 73 4.39 6.82 15.24
C SER A 73 3.00 6.82 15.90
N LEU A 74 1.92 6.90 15.11
CA LEU A 74 0.57 7.00 15.65
C LEU A 74 0.06 5.68 16.22
N HIS A 75 -0.77 5.78 17.26
CA HIS A 75 -1.47 4.62 17.80
C HIS A 75 -2.33 3.92 16.74
N GLU A 76 -2.97 4.70 15.86
CA GLU A 76 -3.75 4.21 14.73
C GLU A 76 -2.90 3.39 13.74
N PHE A 77 -1.66 3.80 13.49
CA PHE A 77 -0.72 3.03 12.68
C PHE A 77 -0.34 1.73 13.37
N LEU A 78 0.00 1.78 14.66
CA LEU A 78 0.39 0.61 15.45
C LEU A 78 -0.76 -0.41 15.55
N GLN A 79 -2.00 0.05 15.64
CA GLN A 79 -3.21 -0.79 15.62
C GLN A 79 -3.52 -1.39 14.23
N GLY A 80 -2.84 -0.92 13.19
CA GLY A 80 -3.03 -1.36 11.81
C GLY A 80 -4.28 -0.81 11.14
N TYR A 81 -4.75 0.37 11.57
CA TYR A 81 -5.90 1.05 10.95
C TYR A 81 -5.59 1.61 9.56
N TYR A 82 -4.31 1.81 9.25
CA TYR A 82 -3.86 2.16 7.90
C TYR A 82 -2.45 1.66 7.62
N TYR A 83 -2.11 1.69 6.34
CA TYR A 83 -0.78 1.42 5.81
C TYR A 83 -0.24 2.67 5.11
N LEU A 84 1.03 3.00 5.31
CA LEU A 84 1.74 4.04 4.55
C LEU A 84 2.13 3.46 3.18
N GLN A 85 1.34 3.75 2.16
CA GLN A 85 1.44 3.09 0.86
C GLN A 85 1.45 4.15 -0.23
N ASN A 86 2.44 4.08 -1.13
CA ASN A 86 2.46 4.92 -2.32
C ASN A 86 1.18 4.67 -3.14
N ILE A 87 0.54 5.75 -3.57
CA ILE A 87 -0.63 5.79 -4.46
C ILE A 87 -0.51 4.76 -5.59
N ALA A 88 0.60 4.76 -6.35
CA ALA A 88 0.79 3.84 -7.47
C ALA A 88 0.78 2.35 -7.06
N SER A 89 1.21 2.03 -5.84
CA SER A 89 1.15 0.66 -5.32
C SER A 89 -0.25 0.24 -4.90
N MET A 90 -1.22 1.15 -4.77
CA MET A 90 -2.61 0.82 -4.45
C MET A 90 -3.37 0.30 -5.68
N LEU A 91 -2.91 0.66 -6.89
CA LEU A 91 -3.63 0.39 -8.13
C LEU A 91 -3.64 -1.10 -8.53
N PRO A 92 -2.51 -1.86 -8.50
CA PRO A 92 -2.53 -3.24 -8.98
C PRO A 92 -3.52 -4.17 -8.25
N PRO A 93 -3.64 -4.14 -6.90
CA PRO A 93 -4.66 -4.95 -6.22
C PRO A 93 -6.11 -4.56 -6.56
N ILE A 94 -6.36 -3.29 -6.89
CA ILE A 94 -7.68 -2.80 -7.30
C ILE A 94 -8.02 -3.31 -8.70
N ILE A 95 -7.07 -3.22 -9.63
CA ILE A 95 -7.24 -3.71 -11.00
C ILE A 95 -7.41 -5.23 -11.02
N LEU A 96 -6.65 -5.95 -10.19
CA LEU A 96 -6.78 -7.41 -10.06
C LEU A 96 -8.16 -7.83 -9.53
N ASP A 97 -8.79 -6.98 -8.71
CA ASP A 97 -10.16 -7.15 -8.19
C ASP A 97 -10.47 -8.57 -7.63
N PRO A 98 -9.62 -9.11 -6.72
CA PRO A 98 -9.79 -10.47 -6.22
C PRO A 98 -11.11 -10.61 -5.47
N LYS A 99 -11.81 -11.71 -5.70
CA LYS A 99 -13.08 -11.98 -5.02
C LYS A 99 -12.86 -12.73 -3.71
N PRO A 100 -13.76 -12.55 -2.72
CA PRO A 100 -13.77 -13.42 -1.57
C PRO A 100 -13.83 -14.89 -1.99
N ASP A 101 -13.19 -15.77 -1.22
CA ASP A 101 -13.15 -17.22 -1.42
C ASP A 101 -12.27 -17.72 -2.59
N GLU A 102 -11.65 -16.82 -3.36
CA GLU A 102 -10.63 -17.17 -4.36
C GLU A 102 -9.28 -17.54 -3.74
N LEU A 103 -8.45 -18.22 -4.54
CA LEU A 103 -7.03 -18.42 -4.26
C LEU A 103 -6.21 -17.38 -5.04
N ILE A 104 -5.48 -16.53 -4.33
CA ILE A 104 -4.62 -15.50 -4.89
C ILE A 104 -3.18 -15.77 -4.51
N VAL A 105 -2.25 -15.51 -5.44
CA VAL A 105 -0.80 -15.66 -5.21
C VAL A 105 -0.12 -14.32 -5.45
N ASP A 106 0.60 -13.80 -4.46
CA ASP A 106 1.52 -12.67 -4.58
C ASP A 106 2.94 -13.22 -4.64
N MET A 107 3.56 -13.16 -5.81
CA MET A 107 4.87 -13.77 -6.10
C MET A 107 6.04 -13.00 -5.46
N CYS A 108 5.85 -11.74 -5.07
CA CYS A 108 6.89 -10.85 -4.55
C CYS A 108 6.34 -10.03 -3.38
N ALA A 109 5.90 -10.71 -2.32
CA ALA A 109 4.99 -10.15 -1.33
C ALA A 109 5.63 -9.12 -0.39
N ALA A 110 6.92 -9.21 -0.05
CA ALA A 110 7.49 -8.30 0.94
C ALA A 110 7.67 -6.87 0.39
N PRO A 111 7.48 -5.82 1.22
CA PRO A 111 7.21 -5.85 2.67
C PRO A 111 5.73 -6.04 3.06
N GLY A 112 4.82 -6.29 2.11
CA GLY A 112 3.42 -6.65 2.41
C GLY A 112 2.37 -5.59 2.10
N SER A 113 2.72 -4.46 1.47
CA SER A 113 1.75 -3.39 1.19
C SER A 113 0.61 -3.86 0.27
N LYS A 114 0.94 -4.51 -0.85
CA LYS A 114 -0.03 -5.08 -1.80
C LYS A 114 -0.71 -6.33 -1.24
N ALA A 115 0.05 -7.25 -0.66
CA ALA A 115 -0.47 -8.42 0.04
C ALA A 115 -1.59 -8.09 1.05
N THR A 116 -1.35 -7.10 1.93
CA THR A 116 -2.36 -6.69 2.91
C THR A 116 -3.58 -6.01 2.27
N GLN A 117 -3.41 -5.37 1.11
CA GLN A 117 -4.52 -4.83 0.35
C GLN A 117 -5.36 -5.93 -0.31
N LEU A 118 -4.73 -6.97 -0.85
CA LEU A 118 -5.41 -8.14 -1.38
C LEU A 118 -6.27 -8.80 -0.30
N GLY A 119 -5.69 -9.07 0.89
CA GLY A 119 -6.44 -9.63 2.01
C GLY A 119 -7.61 -8.75 2.48
N GLN A 120 -7.45 -7.42 2.42
CA GLN A 120 -8.53 -6.45 2.69
C GLN A 120 -9.67 -6.55 1.65
N ILE A 121 -9.36 -6.59 0.36
CA ILE A 121 -10.36 -6.72 -0.72
C ILE A 121 -11.10 -8.06 -0.62
N MET A 122 -10.35 -9.14 -0.35
CA MET A 122 -10.90 -10.48 -0.13
C MET A 122 -11.68 -10.63 1.18
N LYS A 123 -11.72 -9.58 2.03
CA LYS A 123 -12.40 -9.58 3.34
C LYS A 123 -11.95 -10.73 4.26
N ASN A 124 -10.66 -11.07 4.24
CA ASN A 124 -10.10 -12.23 4.97
C ASN A 124 -10.77 -13.58 4.62
N LYS A 125 -11.32 -13.74 3.42
CA LYS A 125 -11.89 -15.01 2.91
C LYS A 125 -11.01 -15.61 1.82
N GLY A 126 -11.20 -16.89 1.50
CA GLY A 126 -10.35 -17.60 0.53
C GLY A 126 -8.93 -17.83 1.04
N LYS A 127 -7.96 -17.85 0.13
CA LYS A 127 -6.55 -18.15 0.43
C LYS A 127 -5.62 -17.17 -0.28
N LEU A 128 -4.65 -16.63 0.45
CA LEU A 128 -3.64 -15.72 -0.08
C LEU A 128 -2.24 -16.32 0.13
N ILE A 129 -1.60 -16.79 -0.93
CA ILE A 129 -0.23 -17.30 -0.89
C ILE A 129 0.73 -16.14 -1.13
N LEU A 130 1.67 -15.94 -0.22
CA LEU A 130 2.63 -14.84 -0.24
C LEU A 130 4.04 -15.41 -0.39
N ILE A 131 4.64 -15.25 -1.56
CA ILE A 131 5.98 -15.73 -1.87
C ILE A 131 6.98 -14.59 -1.63
N GLU A 132 8.06 -14.90 -0.93
CA GLU A 132 9.21 -14.01 -0.81
C GLU A 132 10.50 -14.83 -0.79
N LYS A 133 11.35 -14.63 -1.80
CA LYS A 133 12.64 -15.33 -1.93
C LYS A 133 13.64 -14.89 -0.87
N ASN A 134 13.69 -13.59 -0.56
CA ASN A 134 14.67 -13.05 0.37
C ASN A 134 14.18 -13.21 1.81
N LYS A 135 14.76 -14.20 2.50
CA LYS A 135 14.45 -14.53 3.90
C LYS A 135 14.57 -13.33 4.86
N ASN A 136 15.45 -12.37 4.59
CA ASN A 136 15.63 -11.18 5.43
C ASN A 136 14.44 -10.22 5.38
N ARG A 137 13.58 -10.31 4.35
CA ARG A 137 12.39 -9.47 4.18
C ARG A 137 11.13 -10.08 4.78
N ILE A 138 11.16 -11.38 5.11
CA ILE A 138 10.02 -12.11 5.69
C ILE A 138 9.59 -11.55 7.04
N PRO A 139 10.49 -11.20 7.99
CA PRO A 139 10.06 -10.62 9.28
C PRO A 139 9.21 -9.36 9.13
N ALA A 140 9.58 -8.47 8.19
CA ALA A 140 8.81 -7.26 7.89
C ALA A 140 7.46 -7.58 7.27
N LEU A 141 7.41 -8.57 6.37
CA LEU A 141 6.17 -9.07 5.77
C LEU A 141 5.22 -9.63 6.85
N GLU A 142 5.70 -10.56 7.68
CA GLU A 142 4.90 -11.17 8.75
C GLU A 142 4.39 -10.13 9.75
N LEU A 143 5.25 -9.18 10.15
CA LEU A 143 4.87 -8.09 11.03
C LEU A 143 3.72 -7.27 10.43
N ASN A 144 3.80 -6.91 9.15
CA ASN A 144 2.75 -6.16 8.49
C ASN A 144 1.46 -6.97 8.31
N ILE A 145 1.55 -8.26 7.96
CA ILE A 145 0.40 -9.16 7.85
C ILE A 145 -0.36 -9.23 9.19
N ARG A 146 0.37 -9.46 10.29
CA ARG A 146 -0.21 -9.52 11.65
C ARG A 146 -0.76 -8.16 12.08
N ARG A 147 0.02 -7.09 11.92
CA ARG A 147 -0.40 -5.72 12.28
C ARG A 147 -1.66 -5.31 11.52
N MET A 148 -1.77 -5.66 10.24
CA MET A 148 -2.95 -5.33 9.42
C MET A 148 -4.12 -6.30 9.64
N GLY A 149 -3.94 -7.38 10.41
CA GLY A 149 -5.02 -8.33 10.75
C GLY A 149 -5.42 -9.21 9.58
N ILE A 150 -4.47 -9.57 8.72
CA ILE A 150 -4.71 -10.50 7.61
C ILE A 150 -4.63 -11.93 8.15
N THR A 151 -5.72 -12.69 7.98
CA THR A 151 -5.86 -14.03 8.58
C THR A 151 -5.95 -15.16 7.57
N ASN A 152 -6.15 -14.85 6.29
CA ASN A 152 -6.31 -15.81 5.20
C ASN A 152 -5.01 -16.06 4.41
N SER A 153 -3.84 -15.70 4.96
CA SER A 153 -2.56 -15.72 4.24
C SER A 153 -1.60 -16.81 4.70
N ILE A 154 -0.80 -17.34 3.77
CA ILE A 154 0.32 -18.26 4.01
C ILE A 154 1.58 -17.63 3.41
N VAL A 155 2.64 -17.49 4.21
CA VAL A 155 3.95 -16.98 3.73
C VAL A 155 4.86 -18.15 3.39
N VAL A 156 5.48 -18.10 2.21
CA VAL A 156 6.35 -19.17 1.69
C VAL A 156 7.69 -18.57 1.24
N ASN A 157 8.79 -19.16 1.69
CA ASN A 157 10.15 -18.75 1.29
C ASN A 157 10.68 -19.66 0.18
N ILE A 158 10.39 -19.31 -1.07
CA ILE A 158 10.83 -20.04 -2.26
C ILE A 158 11.17 -19.06 -3.39
N ASP A 159 11.79 -19.55 -4.45
CA ASP A 159 11.81 -18.85 -5.74
C ASP A 159 10.42 -18.94 -6.37
N ALA A 160 9.96 -17.85 -6.97
CA ALA A 160 8.62 -17.76 -7.54
C ALA A 160 8.56 -18.29 -8.97
#